data_AF-A0AAU2SPK1-F1
#
_entry.id   AF-A0AAU2SPK1-F1
#
_cell.length_a   1.000
_cell.length_b   1.000
_cell.length_c   1.000
_cell.angle_alpha   90.00
_cell.angle_beta   90.00
_cell.angle_gamma   90.00
#
_symmetry.space_group_name_H-M   'P 1'
#
loop_
_entity.id
_entity.type
_entity.pdbx_description
1 polymer ?
#
loop_
_entity_poly.entity_id
_entity_poly.type
_entity_poly.pdbx_seq_one_letter_code
_entity_poly.pdbx_strand_id
1 'polypeptide(L)'
;MTTSEPASKVAELRDPASVDDVEWAARLLAATPTHEGRDPELLRQWARTADEFGSRLAPVRSTARVIERYDGLERMLLARYTSRPPTVELYTDTLALAEELVDARGWRAWYPPGSVRAAALAHEAVHAHLHHGPARGALRQALGHTVLRLGRLRVAGHVAGAEEVAAHSYARTVCGLGRSPLLLTAALRAALTRPGREN
;
A
#
# COMPACT_ATOMS: atom_id res chain seq x y z
N MET A 1 -20.60 26.38 28.63
CA MET A 1 -19.44 25.47 28.60
C MET A 1 -19.36 24.92 27.18
N THR A 2 -18.70 25.68 26.31
CA THR A 2 -18.58 25.42 24.87
C THR A 2 -17.50 24.37 24.65
N THR A 3 -17.89 23.19 24.16
CA THR A 3 -16.98 22.17 23.67
C THR A 3 -16.37 22.64 22.35
N SER A 4 -15.23 23.33 22.45
CA SER A 4 -14.36 23.61 21.32
C SER A 4 -13.63 22.34 20.88
N GLU A 5 -14.25 21.53 20.03
CA GLU A 5 -13.54 20.59 19.14
C GLU A 5 -14.44 20.22 17.94
N PRO A 6 -14.13 20.75 16.74
CA PRO A 6 -13.86 19.83 15.61
C PRO A 6 -12.80 20.32 14.61
N ALA A 7 -12.12 21.44 14.84
CA ALA A 7 -11.14 21.97 13.88
C ALA A 7 -9.89 21.09 13.75
N SER A 8 -9.47 20.42 14.84
CA SER A 8 -8.26 19.58 14.88
C SER A 8 -8.41 18.29 14.05
N LYS A 9 -9.54 17.58 14.20
CA LYS A 9 -9.83 16.35 13.42
C LYS A 9 -10.03 16.60 11.93
N VAL A 10 -10.57 17.75 11.55
CA VAL A 10 -10.77 18.13 10.14
C VAL A 10 -9.47 18.64 9.49
N ALA A 11 -8.56 19.22 10.28
CA ALA A 11 -7.23 19.63 9.81
C ALA A 11 -6.29 18.42 9.60
N GLU A 12 -6.32 17.41 10.49
CA GLU A 12 -5.61 16.13 10.33
C GLU A 12 -6.01 15.39 9.03
N LEU A 13 -7.21 15.66 8.50
CA LEU A 13 -7.69 15.10 7.24
C LEU A 13 -7.15 15.80 5.97
N ARG A 14 -6.39 16.90 6.08
CA ARG A 14 -5.93 17.67 4.89
C ARG A 14 -4.51 17.37 4.43
N ASP A 15 -3.59 17.05 5.34
CA ASP A 15 -2.23 16.68 4.96
C ASP A 15 -2.00 15.18 5.17
N PRO A 16 -1.92 14.39 4.08
CA PRO A 16 -1.64 12.97 4.16
C PRO A 16 -0.37 12.61 4.92
N ALA A 17 0.63 13.52 4.97
CA ALA A 17 1.89 13.28 5.66
C ALA A 17 1.79 13.23 7.19
N SER A 18 0.72 13.82 7.76
CA SER A 18 0.48 13.82 9.22
C SER A 18 0.11 12.44 9.77
N VAL A 19 -0.34 11.53 8.90
CA VAL A 19 -0.75 10.17 9.24
C VAL A 19 0.43 9.23 9.05
N ASP A 20 0.71 8.38 10.03
CA ASP A 20 1.81 7.40 9.93
C ASP A 20 1.49 6.24 8.96
N ASP A 21 2.51 5.44 8.60
CA ASP A 21 2.38 4.37 7.61
C ASP A 21 1.45 3.24 8.08
N VAL A 22 1.44 2.93 9.38
CA VAL A 22 0.61 1.87 9.96
C VAL A 22 -0.85 2.29 9.98
N GLU A 23 -1.14 3.54 10.31
CA GLU A 23 -2.49 4.10 10.26
C GLU A 23 -2.99 4.17 8.80
N TRP A 24 -2.15 4.53 7.83
CA TRP A 24 -2.52 4.40 6.41
C TRP A 24 -2.82 2.95 6.02
N ALA A 25 -2.02 1.99 6.49
CA ALA A 25 -2.28 0.58 6.26
C ALA A 25 -3.58 0.10 6.91
N ALA A 26 -3.88 0.54 8.14
CA ALA A 26 -5.12 0.22 8.82
C ALA A 26 -6.35 0.79 8.08
N ARG A 27 -6.24 2.01 7.54
CA ARG A 27 -7.28 2.62 6.69
C ARG A 27 -7.47 1.86 5.38
N LEU A 28 -6.40 1.39 4.76
CA LEU A 28 -6.49 0.51 3.58
C LEU A 28 -7.25 -0.78 3.93
N LEU A 29 -6.91 -1.43 5.04
CA LEU A 29 -7.63 -2.63 5.49
C LEU A 29 -9.10 -2.32 5.80
N ALA A 30 -9.41 -1.21 6.47
CA ALA A 30 -10.79 -0.82 6.77
C ALA A 30 -11.62 -0.55 5.50
N ALA A 31 -10.99 -0.03 4.43
CA ALA A 31 -11.62 0.21 3.15
C ALA A 31 -11.69 -1.04 2.25
N THR A 32 -11.07 -2.14 2.67
CA THR A 32 -11.08 -3.40 1.90
C THR A 32 -12.42 -4.12 2.12
N PRO A 33 -13.12 -4.54 1.05
CA PRO A 33 -14.34 -5.34 1.19
C PRO A 33 -14.10 -6.57 2.07
N THR A 34 -15.11 -7.01 2.83
CA THR A 34 -15.08 -8.08 3.86
C THR A 34 -14.60 -7.68 5.25
N HIS A 35 -14.17 -6.43 5.43
CA HIS A 35 -13.79 -5.88 6.73
C HIS A 35 -14.85 -4.96 7.34
N GLU A 36 -16.06 -4.92 6.77
CA GLU A 36 -17.17 -4.14 7.30
C GLU A 36 -17.47 -4.54 8.76
N GLY A 37 -17.45 -3.55 9.66
CA GLY A 37 -17.72 -3.77 11.08
C GLY A 37 -16.62 -4.51 11.86
N ARG A 38 -15.43 -4.75 11.27
CA ARG A 38 -14.28 -5.27 12.02
C ARG A 38 -13.82 -4.26 13.07
N ASP A 39 -13.36 -4.79 14.20
CA ASP A 39 -12.75 -3.99 15.27
C ASP A 39 -11.55 -3.19 14.71
N PRO A 40 -11.55 -1.84 14.82
CA PRO A 40 -10.44 -1.02 14.38
C PRO A 40 -9.08 -1.43 14.97
N GLU A 41 -9.02 -1.91 16.21
CA GLU A 41 -7.76 -2.30 16.81
C GLU A 41 -7.21 -3.61 16.22
N LEU A 42 -8.11 -4.53 15.86
CA LEU A 42 -7.74 -5.73 15.11
C LEU A 42 -7.17 -5.35 13.73
N LEU A 43 -7.76 -4.39 13.04
CA LEU A 43 -7.25 -3.89 11.76
C LEU A 43 -5.86 -3.26 11.91
N ARG A 44 -5.64 -2.46 12.95
CA ARG A 44 -4.30 -1.90 13.25
C ARG A 44 -3.29 -2.99 13.58
N GLN A 45 -3.69 -4.02 14.33
CA GLN A 45 -2.83 -5.16 14.61
C GLN A 45 -2.42 -5.87 13.31
N TRP A 46 -3.37 -6.18 12.43
CA TRP A 46 -3.05 -6.78 11.13
C TRP A 46 -2.19 -5.88 10.26
N ALA A 47 -2.44 -4.56 10.26
CA ALA A 47 -1.63 -3.59 9.54
C ALA A 47 -0.17 -3.60 10.03
N ARG A 48 0.06 -3.55 11.34
CA ARG A 48 1.41 -3.66 11.95
C ARG A 48 2.10 -4.96 11.56
N THR A 49 1.41 -6.09 11.69
CA THR A 49 1.97 -7.39 11.36
C THR A 49 2.32 -7.52 9.89
N ALA A 50 1.46 -7.02 8.99
CA ALA A 50 1.73 -7.04 7.55
C ALA A 50 2.87 -6.08 7.17
N ASP A 51 2.95 -4.89 7.76
CA ASP A 51 4.05 -3.94 7.56
C ASP A 51 5.38 -4.55 8.04
N GLU A 52 5.42 -5.12 9.25
CA GLU A 52 6.61 -5.78 9.79
C GLU A 52 7.03 -6.97 8.91
N PHE A 53 6.07 -7.79 8.47
CA PHE A 53 6.33 -8.90 7.56
C PHE A 53 6.96 -8.43 6.25
N GLY A 54 6.35 -7.44 5.59
CA GLY A 54 6.85 -6.87 4.34
C GLY A 54 8.26 -6.29 4.46
N SER A 55 8.54 -5.58 5.55
CA SER A 55 9.86 -4.96 5.81
C SER A 55 10.99 -5.97 6.00
N ARG A 56 10.66 -7.22 6.39
CA ARG A 56 11.64 -8.27 6.65
C ARG A 56 11.82 -9.24 5.49
N LEU A 57 11.03 -9.11 4.43
CA LEU A 57 11.20 -9.94 3.25
C LEU A 57 12.58 -9.68 2.63
N ALA A 58 13.29 -10.77 2.33
CA ALA A 58 14.52 -10.66 1.57
C ALA A 58 14.24 -10.04 0.18
N PRO A 59 15.18 -9.27 -0.39
CA PRO A 59 15.00 -8.71 -1.73
C PRO A 59 14.65 -9.79 -2.76
N VAL A 60 13.49 -9.62 -3.39
CA VAL A 60 12.95 -10.50 -4.42
C VAL A 60 13.36 -9.97 -5.79
N ARG A 61 13.95 -10.83 -6.62
CA ARG A 61 14.20 -10.52 -8.04
C ARG A 61 12.93 -10.81 -8.85
N SER A 62 12.45 -9.82 -9.59
CA SER A 62 11.39 -10.03 -10.59
C SER A 62 12.01 -10.47 -11.91
N THR A 63 11.45 -11.53 -12.52
CA THR A 63 11.77 -11.95 -13.89
C THR A 63 10.69 -11.53 -14.89
N ALA A 64 9.70 -10.77 -14.43
CA ALA A 64 8.60 -10.31 -15.27
C ALA A 64 9.11 -9.31 -16.31
N ARG A 65 8.57 -9.41 -17.53
CA ARG A 65 8.84 -8.41 -18.56
C ARG A 65 8.20 -7.08 -18.14
N VAL A 66 8.94 -5.98 -18.17
CA VAL A 66 8.39 -4.65 -17.92
C VAL A 66 7.91 -4.05 -19.24
N ILE A 67 6.68 -3.53 -19.27
CA ILE A 67 6.14 -2.77 -20.39
C ILE A 67 5.55 -1.45 -19.88
N GLU A 68 5.57 -0.43 -20.71
CA GLU A 68 5.04 0.89 -20.37
C GLU A 68 3.66 1.10 -21.01
N ARG A 69 2.79 1.77 -20.26
CA ARG A 69 1.40 2.12 -20.60
C ARG A 69 1.14 3.57 -20.19
N TYR A 70 0.07 4.17 -20.72
CA TYR A 70 -0.29 5.58 -20.50
C TYR A 70 -1.75 5.76 -20.04
N ASP A 71 -2.47 4.67 -19.75
CA ASP A 71 -3.86 4.67 -19.30
C ASP A 71 -3.98 4.42 -17.78
N GLY A 72 -2.95 4.80 -17.02
CA GLY A 72 -2.88 4.56 -15.58
C GLY A 72 -3.80 5.44 -14.76
N LEU A 73 -3.96 6.71 -15.15
CA LEU A 73 -4.80 7.67 -14.45
C LEU A 73 -6.27 7.26 -14.53
N GLU A 74 -6.72 6.78 -15.70
CA GLU A 74 -8.06 6.22 -15.89
C GLU A 74 -8.30 4.99 -14.99
N ARG A 75 -7.25 4.21 -14.76
CA ARG A 75 -7.29 2.97 -13.96
C ARG A 75 -6.97 3.18 -12.48
N MET A 76 -6.47 4.36 -12.10
CA MET A 76 -5.90 4.66 -10.78
C MET A 76 -4.76 3.69 -10.38
N LEU A 77 -3.88 3.33 -11.33
CA LEU A 77 -2.77 2.38 -11.12
C LEU A 77 -1.42 3.03 -11.45
N LEU A 78 -0.40 2.74 -10.64
CA LEU A 78 1.00 3.05 -10.94
C LEU A 78 1.67 1.90 -11.70
N ALA A 79 1.33 0.68 -11.30
CA ALA A 79 1.81 -0.54 -11.92
C ALA A 79 0.77 -1.65 -11.76
N ARG A 80 0.97 -2.73 -12.51
CA ARG A 80 0.20 -3.96 -12.38
C ARG A 80 1.00 -5.18 -12.85
N TYR A 81 1.05 -6.22 -12.03
CA TYR A 81 1.52 -7.53 -12.41
C TYR A 81 0.43 -8.36 -13.10
N THR A 82 0.82 -9.08 -14.15
CA THR A 82 0.04 -10.13 -14.80
C THR A 82 0.87 -11.40 -14.91
N SER A 83 0.26 -12.57 -14.73
CA SER A 83 1.02 -13.83 -14.54
C SER A 83 1.23 -14.66 -15.81
N ARG A 84 0.56 -14.34 -16.93
CA ARG A 84 0.57 -15.17 -18.16
C ARG A 84 0.57 -14.32 -19.45
N PRO A 85 1.74 -14.04 -20.05
CA PRO A 85 3.09 -14.27 -19.50
C PRO A 85 3.40 -13.29 -18.35
N PRO A 86 4.33 -13.62 -17.43
CA PRO A 86 4.75 -12.72 -16.35
C PRO A 86 5.16 -11.34 -16.87
N THR A 87 4.34 -10.33 -16.61
CA THR A 87 4.51 -8.96 -17.14
C THR A 87 4.14 -7.95 -16.06
N VAL A 88 4.99 -6.94 -15.89
CA VAL A 88 4.66 -5.73 -15.12
C VAL A 88 4.35 -4.61 -16.08
N GLU A 89 3.11 -4.14 -16.07
CA GLU A 89 2.70 -2.92 -16.74
C GLU A 89 3.02 -1.74 -15.83
N LEU A 90 3.83 -0.79 -16.30
CA LEU A 90 4.08 0.48 -15.62
C LEU A 90 3.28 1.58 -16.31
N TYR A 91 2.47 2.30 -15.56
CA TYR A 91 1.66 3.38 -16.11
C TYR A 91 2.37 4.72 -15.94
N THR A 92 2.99 5.17 -17.02
CA THR A 92 3.92 6.31 -17.06
C THR A 92 3.26 7.64 -16.74
N ASP A 93 1.99 7.81 -17.10
CA ASP A 93 1.15 8.96 -16.77
C ASP A 93 0.93 9.10 -15.26
N THR A 94 0.54 8.01 -14.58
CA THR A 94 0.38 8.03 -13.11
C THR A 94 1.72 8.21 -12.41
N LEU A 95 2.81 7.61 -12.92
CA LEU A 95 4.15 7.78 -12.36
C LEU A 95 4.63 9.23 -12.48
N ALA A 96 4.39 9.88 -13.62
CA ALA A 96 4.72 11.29 -13.80
C ALA A 96 3.94 12.18 -12.82
N LEU A 97 2.63 11.98 -12.70
CA LEU A 97 1.81 12.71 -11.72
C LEU A 97 2.29 12.48 -10.28
N ALA A 98 2.72 11.27 -9.97
CA ALA A 98 3.25 10.93 -8.64
C ALA A 98 4.57 11.66 -8.34
N GLU A 99 5.48 11.76 -9.31
CA GLU A 99 6.72 12.54 -9.18
C GLU A 99 6.43 14.05 -9.02
N GLU A 100 5.51 14.60 -9.81
CA GLU A 100 5.05 15.99 -9.68
C GLU A 100 4.42 16.25 -8.31
N LEU A 101 3.65 15.30 -7.79
CA LEU A 101 3.05 15.40 -6.47
C LEU A 101 4.11 15.37 -5.37
N VAL A 102 5.15 14.53 -5.49
CA VAL A 102 6.28 14.51 -4.57
C VAL A 102 6.98 15.89 -4.54
N ASP A 103 7.21 16.50 -5.71
CA ASP A 103 7.79 17.84 -5.81
C ASP A 103 6.89 18.90 -5.17
N ALA A 104 5.61 18.94 -5.55
CA ALA A 104 4.65 19.92 -5.06
C ALA A 104 4.44 19.86 -3.54
N ARG A 105 4.70 18.70 -2.91
CA ARG A 105 4.60 18.51 -1.46
C ARG A 105 5.93 18.64 -0.73
N GLY A 106 7.05 18.83 -1.43
CA GLY A 106 8.38 18.90 -0.84
C GLY A 106 8.83 17.57 -0.22
N TRP A 107 8.35 16.44 -0.72
CA TRP A 107 8.61 15.10 -0.14
C TRP A 107 9.87 14.41 -0.68
N ARG A 108 10.78 15.16 -1.34
CA ARG A 108 12.01 14.59 -1.92
C ARG A 108 12.95 13.95 -0.91
N ALA A 109 12.89 14.36 0.36
CA ALA A 109 13.60 13.70 1.45
C ALA A 109 13.09 12.27 1.73
N TRP A 110 11.84 11.95 1.37
CA TRP A 110 11.23 10.63 1.53
C TRP A 110 11.19 9.82 0.23
N TYR A 111 11.06 10.51 -0.91
CA TYR A 111 10.99 9.92 -2.26
C TYR A 111 12.01 10.62 -3.18
N PRO A 112 13.28 10.16 -3.19
CA PRO A 112 14.29 10.68 -4.10
C PRO A 112 13.88 10.53 -5.58
N PRO A 113 14.46 11.30 -6.51
CA PRO A 113 14.13 11.20 -7.94
C PRO A 113 14.22 9.76 -8.47
N GLY A 114 13.17 9.31 -9.17
CA GLY A 114 13.08 7.97 -9.74
C GLY A 114 12.72 6.87 -8.74
N SER A 115 12.64 7.18 -7.44
CA SER A 115 12.28 6.20 -6.41
C SER A 115 10.84 5.73 -6.53
N VAL A 116 9.94 6.54 -7.11
CA VAL A 116 8.54 6.17 -7.33
C VAL A 116 8.45 4.97 -8.29
N ARG A 117 9.15 5.04 -9.42
CA ARG A 117 9.24 3.93 -10.39
C ARG A 117 9.88 2.69 -9.77
N ALA A 118 10.98 2.87 -9.03
CA ALA A 118 11.65 1.76 -8.36
C ALA A 118 10.73 1.07 -7.34
N ALA A 119 9.99 1.85 -6.55
CA ALA A 119 9.05 1.35 -5.56
C ALA A 119 7.86 0.62 -6.21
N ALA A 120 7.32 1.14 -7.31
CA ALA A 120 6.26 0.46 -8.07
C ALA A 120 6.72 -0.92 -8.57
N LEU A 121 7.93 -1.01 -9.14
CA LEU A 121 8.50 -2.30 -9.56
C LEU A 121 8.75 -3.26 -8.39
N ALA A 122 9.26 -2.75 -7.26
CA ALA A 122 9.50 -3.54 -6.07
C ALA A 122 8.18 -4.08 -5.47
N HIS A 123 7.14 -3.25 -5.45
CA HIS A 123 5.80 -3.62 -5.02
C HIS A 123 5.24 -4.78 -5.87
N GLU A 124 5.26 -4.66 -7.20
CA GLU A 124 4.79 -5.73 -8.10
C GLU A 124 5.61 -7.03 -7.99
N ALA A 125 6.93 -6.91 -7.78
CA ALA A 125 7.79 -8.08 -7.59
C ALA A 125 7.36 -8.93 -6.38
N VAL A 126 6.94 -8.27 -5.29
CA VAL A 126 6.45 -8.96 -4.10
C VAL A 126 5.04 -9.49 -4.28
N HIS A 127 4.16 -8.81 -5.02
CA HIS A 127 2.86 -9.39 -5.38
C HIS A 127 3.01 -10.73 -6.10
N ALA A 128 3.89 -10.81 -7.10
CA ALA A 128 4.17 -12.08 -7.78
C ALA A 128 4.62 -13.19 -6.80
N HIS A 129 5.42 -12.84 -5.79
CA HIS A 129 5.90 -13.77 -4.76
C HIS A 129 4.83 -14.17 -3.74
N LEU A 130 3.98 -13.23 -3.32
CA LEU A 130 2.91 -13.45 -2.33
C LEU A 130 1.70 -14.16 -2.94
N HIS A 131 1.46 -14.09 -4.25
CA HIS A 131 0.33 -14.78 -4.86
C HIS A 131 0.60 -16.27 -5.14
N HIS A 132 1.85 -16.65 -5.39
CA HIS A 132 2.20 -17.99 -5.90
C HIS A 132 3.24 -18.77 -5.06
N GLY A 133 3.71 -18.21 -3.94
CA GLY A 133 4.80 -18.78 -3.16
C GLY A 133 4.47 -19.16 -1.70
N PRO A 134 5.43 -19.80 -1.00
CA PRO A 134 5.29 -20.16 0.42
C PRO A 134 5.13 -18.92 1.33
N ALA A 135 5.59 -17.75 0.88
CA ALA A 135 5.42 -16.48 1.59
C ALA A 135 3.94 -16.13 1.85
N ARG A 136 3.02 -16.57 0.99
CA ARG A 136 1.57 -16.44 1.22
C ARG A 136 1.13 -17.14 2.50
N GLY A 137 1.60 -18.36 2.69
CA GLY A 137 1.31 -19.17 3.87
C GLY A 137 1.93 -18.57 5.13
N ALA A 138 3.17 -18.10 5.03
CA ALA A 138 3.88 -17.44 6.13
C ALA A 138 3.16 -16.15 6.58
N LEU A 139 2.70 -15.31 5.64
CA LEU A 139 1.93 -14.11 5.97
C LEU A 139 0.62 -14.46 6.70
N ARG A 140 -0.13 -15.46 6.21
CA ARG A 140 -1.36 -15.92 6.86
C ARG A 140 -1.11 -16.40 8.29
N GLN A 141 -0.02 -17.10 8.52
CA GLN A 141 0.38 -17.55 9.84
C GLN A 141 0.75 -16.38 10.75
N ALA A 142 1.54 -15.43 10.24
CA ALA A 142 1.94 -14.24 10.98
C ALA A 142 0.75 -13.39 11.43
N LEU A 143 -0.25 -13.21 10.56
CA LEU A 143 -1.47 -12.42 10.85
C LEU A 143 -2.34 -13.03 11.96
N GLY A 144 -2.16 -14.31 12.28
CA GLY A 144 -2.85 -14.96 13.40
C GLY A 144 -4.38 -15.08 13.25
N HIS A 145 -4.95 -14.70 12.11
CA HIS A 145 -6.38 -14.86 11.86
C HIS A 145 -6.71 -16.34 11.77
N THR A 146 -7.51 -16.86 12.71
CA THR A 146 -7.87 -18.28 12.75
C THR A 146 -9.31 -18.45 12.30
N VAL A 147 -9.55 -19.29 11.29
CA VAL A 147 -10.90 -19.56 10.74
C VAL A 147 -11.50 -20.87 11.25
N LEU A 148 -10.66 -21.82 11.67
CA LEU A 148 -11.10 -23.06 12.28
C LEU A 148 -10.11 -23.49 13.36
N ARG A 149 -10.64 -23.97 14.47
CA ARG A 149 -9.87 -24.59 15.54
C ARG A 149 -10.49 -25.93 15.92
N LEU A 150 -9.69 -26.99 15.85
CA LEU A 150 -10.07 -28.33 16.30
C LEU A 150 -9.02 -28.82 17.31
N GLY A 151 -9.30 -28.64 18.60
CA GLY A 151 -8.34 -28.90 19.67
C GLY A 151 -7.09 -28.01 19.57
N ARG A 152 -5.93 -28.65 19.34
CA ARG A 152 -4.63 -27.98 19.13
C ARG A 152 -4.41 -27.54 17.67
N LEU A 153 -5.18 -28.07 16.73
CA LEU A 153 -5.06 -27.73 15.31
C LEU A 153 -5.72 -26.38 15.03
N ARG A 154 -5.02 -25.52 14.30
CA ARG A 154 -5.50 -24.20 13.86
C ARG A 154 -5.36 -24.08 12.36
N VAL A 155 -6.41 -23.60 11.71
CA VAL A 155 -6.40 -23.24 10.30
C VAL A 155 -6.33 -21.72 10.20
N ALA A 156 -5.24 -21.20 9.64
CA ALA A 156 -5.06 -19.78 9.40
C ALA A 156 -6.00 -19.32 8.27
N GLY A 157 -6.72 -18.23 8.48
CA GLY A 157 -7.53 -17.55 7.49
C GLY A 157 -6.70 -16.67 6.56
N HIS A 158 -7.38 -16.07 5.59
CA HIS A 158 -6.84 -14.98 4.78
C HIS A 158 -7.40 -13.66 5.32
N VAL A 159 -6.56 -12.63 5.38
CA VAL A 159 -6.98 -11.25 5.66
C VAL A 159 -6.85 -10.49 4.35
N ALA A 160 -7.98 -10.02 3.81
CA ALA A 160 -8.01 -9.30 2.54
C ALA A 160 -7.18 -8.01 2.66
N GLY A 161 -6.41 -7.65 1.63
CA GLY A 161 -5.58 -6.44 1.61
C GLY A 161 -4.30 -6.49 2.45
N ALA A 162 -4.05 -7.54 3.25
CA ALA A 162 -2.80 -7.65 4.01
C ALA A 162 -1.56 -7.83 3.10
N GLU A 163 -1.73 -8.43 1.93
CA GLU A 163 -0.66 -8.55 0.93
C GLU A 163 -0.26 -7.20 0.33
N GLU A 164 -1.23 -6.30 0.11
CA GLU A 164 -0.98 -4.92 -0.33
C GLU A 164 -0.16 -4.14 0.69
N VAL A 165 -0.51 -4.26 1.99
CA VAL A 165 0.26 -3.64 3.08
C VAL A 165 1.70 -4.16 3.11
N ALA A 166 1.88 -5.49 3.00
CA ALA A 166 3.20 -6.10 2.97
C ALA A 166 4.02 -5.65 1.75
N ALA A 167 3.41 -5.55 0.57
CA ALA A 167 4.07 -5.10 -0.65
C ALA A 167 4.52 -3.63 -0.57
N HIS A 168 3.69 -2.76 0.02
CA HIS A 168 4.07 -1.37 0.27
C HIS A 168 5.23 -1.23 1.27
N SER A 169 5.19 -1.97 2.38
CA SER A 169 6.29 -1.97 3.37
C SER A 169 7.59 -2.53 2.79
N TYR A 170 7.50 -3.59 1.98
CA TYR A 170 8.65 -4.12 1.25
C TYR A 170 9.24 -3.06 0.33
N ALA A 171 8.43 -2.43 -0.52
CA ALA A 171 8.88 -1.39 -1.44
C ALA A 171 9.54 -0.21 -0.72
N ARG A 172 8.97 0.23 0.41
CA ARG A 172 9.59 1.22 1.32
C ARG A 172 11.00 0.80 1.70
N THR A 173 11.14 -0.44 2.16
CA THR A 173 12.39 -0.95 2.72
C THR A 173 13.46 -1.14 1.67
N VAL A 174 13.17 -1.85 0.57
CA VAL A 174 14.19 -2.16 -0.45
C VAL A 174 14.59 -0.97 -1.30
N CYS A 175 13.71 0.04 -1.42
CA CYS A 175 14.03 1.30 -2.09
C CYS A 175 14.57 2.38 -1.14
N GLY A 176 14.69 2.10 0.16
CA GLY A 176 15.21 3.06 1.15
C GLY A 176 14.35 4.32 1.28
N LEU A 177 13.03 4.20 1.15
CA LEU A 177 12.12 5.34 1.21
C LEU A 177 11.90 5.78 2.66
N GLY A 178 11.75 7.09 2.86
CA GLY A 178 11.44 7.65 4.17
C GLY A 178 10.01 7.37 4.65
N ARG A 179 9.07 7.16 3.71
CA ARG A 179 7.66 6.85 3.95
C ARG A 179 7.16 5.78 2.97
N SER A 180 6.19 4.98 3.40
CA SER A 180 5.58 3.93 2.57
C SER A 180 4.89 4.51 1.33
N PRO A 181 4.90 3.80 0.17
CA PRO A 181 4.12 4.23 -1.00
C PRO A 181 2.60 4.35 -0.74
N LEU A 182 2.08 3.82 0.36
CA LEU A 182 0.70 4.07 0.81
C LEU A 182 0.37 5.56 0.94
N LEU A 183 1.31 6.36 1.46
CA LEU A 183 1.15 7.82 1.56
C LEU A 183 0.93 8.43 0.17
N LEU A 184 1.73 8.01 -0.81
CA LEU A 184 1.64 8.48 -2.19
C LEU A 184 0.33 8.05 -2.85
N THR A 185 -0.11 6.80 -2.65
CA THR A 185 -1.41 6.30 -3.11
C THR A 185 -2.57 7.13 -2.53
N ALA A 186 -2.54 7.42 -1.23
CA ALA A 186 -3.56 8.23 -0.58
C ALA A 186 -3.57 9.67 -1.11
N ALA A 187 -2.39 10.27 -1.30
CA ALA A 187 -2.25 11.62 -1.80
C ALA A 187 -2.69 11.76 -3.27
N LEU A 188 -2.34 10.79 -4.12
CA LEU A 188 -2.79 10.70 -5.52
C LEU A 188 -4.31 10.57 -5.60
N ARG A 189 -4.89 9.65 -4.81
CA ARG A 189 -6.35 9.51 -4.74
C ARG A 189 -7.03 10.81 -4.35
N ALA A 190 -6.50 11.52 -3.34
CA ALA A 190 -7.04 12.81 -2.90
C ALA A 190 -6.88 13.92 -3.95
N ALA A 191 -5.82 13.89 -4.76
CA ALA A 191 -5.62 14.84 -5.85
C ALA A 191 -6.61 14.61 -6.99
N LEU A 192 -6.88 13.34 -7.33
CA LEU A 192 -7.74 12.94 -8.45
C LEU A 192 -9.24 12.99 -8.11
N THR A 193 -9.62 12.89 -6.83
CA THR A 193 -11.03 13.01 -6.40
C THR A 193 -11.47 14.43 -6.09
N ARG A 194 -10.56 15.41 -5.99
CA ARG A 194 -10.98 16.80 -5.94
C ARG A 194 -11.56 17.17 -7.31
N PRO A 195 -12.81 17.69 -7.38
CA PRO A 195 -13.26 18.33 -8.61
C PRO A 195 -12.26 19.44 -8.93
N GLY A 196 -11.79 19.46 -10.18
CA GLY A 196 -10.82 20.44 -10.64
C GLY A 196 -11.24 21.83 -10.21
N ARG A 197 -10.29 22.62 -9.69
CA ARG A 197 -10.45 24.06 -9.74
C ARG A 197 -10.48 24.43 -11.21
N GLU A 198 -11.67 24.63 -11.74
CA GLU A 198 -11.87 25.32 -13.01
C GLU A 198 -11.25 26.71 -12.88
N ASN A 199 -10.43 27.06 -13.88
CA ASN A 199 -9.94 28.42 -14.10
C ASN A 199 -11.12 29.35 -14.45
#